data_AF-A0A8G1IYK1-F1
#
_entry.id   AF-A0A8G1IYK1-F1
#
_cell.length_a   1.000
_cell.length_b   1.000
_cell.length_c   1.000
_cell.angle_alpha   90.00
_cell.angle_beta   90.00
_cell.angle_gamma   90.00
#
_symmetry.space_group_name_H-M   'P 1'
#
loop_
_entity.id
_entity.type
_entity.pdbx_description
1 polymer ?
#
loop_
_entity_poly.entity_id
_entity_poly.type
_entity_poly.pdbx_seq_one_letter_code
_entity_poly.pdbx_strand_id
1 'polypeptide(L)'
;MTDQLVRTDQYTASDRLLANALFSPSHPEQWAYLSAKTGMEVNDLRGQYFEAVARHLENPSPIKVGPAQDGGGPGEGGPLVAYDESDDEGGPGGSTDITIIPGVVAIKVEYTVQMGDDWKASVTVTPTIFGNGVGSSSFELSRTHATIDLHPSVVVAKADLTIGFSGEKLCFGVSGQACYLGFGWQCQSFSANNLFCLLP
;
A
#
# COMPACT_ATOMS: atom_id res chain seq x y z
N MET A 1 2.45 -36.02 -7.60
CA MET A 1 3.15 -34.74 -7.82
C MET A 1 2.97 -33.94 -6.54
N THR A 2 4.08 -33.64 -5.89
CA THR A 2 4.13 -33.25 -4.49
C THR A 2 4.02 -31.73 -4.38
N ASP A 3 3.03 -31.26 -3.63
CA ASP A 3 2.89 -29.88 -3.18
C ASP A 3 4.16 -29.46 -2.42
N GLN A 4 4.99 -28.63 -3.03
CA GLN A 4 6.06 -27.92 -2.34
C GLN A 4 5.53 -26.54 -1.96
N LEU A 5 5.07 -26.43 -0.72
CA LEU A 5 5.04 -25.18 0.02
C LEU A 5 6.47 -24.62 0.05
N VAL A 6 6.78 -23.68 -0.84
CA VAL A 6 8.02 -22.92 -0.79
C VAL A 6 7.92 -22.00 0.42
N ARG A 7 8.73 -22.32 1.44
CA ARG A 7 8.93 -21.46 2.61
C ARG A 7 9.54 -20.13 2.15
N THR A 8 8.88 -19.06 2.54
CA THR A 8 9.30 -17.66 2.43
C THR A 8 10.51 -17.37 3.33
N ASP A 9 11.68 -17.88 2.96
CA ASP A 9 12.91 -17.72 3.74
C ASP A 9 13.87 -16.63 3.18
N GLN A 10 13.39 -15.72 2.34
CA GLN A 10 14.19 -14.59 1.80
C GLN A 10 13.75 -13.20 2.31
N TYR A 11 13.37 -13.11 3.58
CA TYR A 11 13.12 -11.82 4.22
C TYR A 11 14.41 -11.27 4.83
N THR A 12 14.82 -10.08 4.41
CA THR A 12 15.92 -9.35 5.03
C THR A 12 15.54 -8.97 6.48
N ALA A 13 16.53 -8.64 7.32
CA ALA A 13 16.26 -8.21 8.70
C ALA A 13 15.36 -6.96 8.77
N SER A 14 15.29 -6.15 7.70
CA SER A 14 14.37 -5.02 7.55
C SER A 14 12.93 -5.47 7.27
N ASP A 15 12.73 -6.58 6.55
CA ASP A 15 11.39 -7.16 6.29
C ASP A 15 10.80 -7.80 7.55
N ARG A 16 11.65 -8.31 8.44
CA ARG A 16 11.23 -8.88 9.74
C ARG A 16 10.72 -7.86 10.75
N LEU A 17 11.08 -6.58 10.60
CA LEU A 17 10.54 -5.52 11.45
C LEU A 17 9.08 -5.18 11.11
N LEU A 18 8.64 -5.49 9.89
CA LEU A 18 7.26 -5.26 9.45
C LEU A 18 6.34 -6.46 9.72
N ALA A 19 6.86 -7.68 9.74
CA ALA A 19 6.03 -8.89 9.79
C ALA A 19 5.59 -9.38 11.18
N ASN A 20 6.21 -8.98 12.31
CA ASN A 20 5.92 -9.63 13.60
C ASN A 20 6.08 -8.80 14.90
N ALA A 21 6.28 -7.49 14.82
CA ALA A 21 6.18 -6.66 16.02
C ALA A 21 4.70 -6.30 16.24
N LEU A 22 4.07 -6.83 17.30
CA LEU A 22 2.75 -6.40 17.73
C LEU A 22 2.80 -4.91 18.13
N PHE A 23 2.51 -4.02 17.17
CA PHE A 23 2.43 -2.58 17.36
C PHE A 23 1.25 -2.25 18.28
N SER A 24 1.54 -2.05 19.58
CA SER A 24 0.54 -1.57 20.54
C SER A 24 0.72 -0.06 20.73
N PRO A 25 -0.35 0.75 20.68
CA PRO A 25 -0.32 2.20 20.94
C PRO A 25 0.21 2.61 22.32
N SER A 26 0.41 1.64 23.21
CA SER A 26 1.05 1.80 24.51
C SER A 26 2.58 1.98 24.44
N HIS A 27 3.18 1.90 23.25
CA HIS A 27 4.63 2.00 23.05
C HIS A 27 5.02 3.43 22.60
N PRO A 28 5.47 4.31 23.51
CA PRO A 28 5.79 5.71 23.22
C PRO A 28 6.88 5.87 22.15
N GLU A 29 7.79 4.92 22.03
CA GLU A 29 8.85 4.90 21.03
C GLU A 29 8.32 4.90 19.59
N GLN A 30 7.13 4.36 19.36
CA GLN A 30 6.57 4.27 18.03
C GLN A 30 5.90 5.59 17.61
N TRP A 31 5.31 6.32 18.57
CA TRP A 31 4.87 7.70 18.33
C TRP A 31 6.04 8.64 18.08
N ALA A 32 7.17 8.43 18.77
CA ALA A 32 8.40 9.15 18.49
C ALA A 32 8.93 8.88 17.07
N TYR A 33 8.87 7.62 16.61
CA TYR A 33 9.20 7.26 15.23
C TYR A 33 8.30 8.00 14.21
N LEU A 34 6.98 7.97 14.41
CA LEU A 34 6.05 8.66 13.52
C LEU A 34 6.22 10.18 13.55
N SER A 35 6.49 10.76 14.73
CA SER A 35 6.83 12.17 14.90
C SER A 35 8.07 12.54 14.08
N ALA A 36 9.13 11.74 14.16
CA ALA A 36 10.34 11.95 13.37
C ALA A 36 10.10 11.84 11.85
N LYS A 37 9.17 10.98 11.42
CA LYS A 37 8.82 10.82 9.99
C LYS A 37 7.91 11.93 9.45
N THR A 38 7.01 12.44 10.28
CA THR A 38 6.03 13.48 9.91
C THR A 38 6.54 14.90 10.13
N GLY A 39 7.59 15.07 10.96
CA GLY A 39 8.07 16.38 11.41
C GLY A 39 7.15 17.04 12.44
N MET A 40 6.11 16.35 12.92
CA MET A 40 5.17 16.85 13.91
C MET A 40 5.66 16.53 15.32
N GLU A 41 5.36 17.38 16.30
CA GLU A 41 5.56 17.05 17.72
C GLU A 41 4.68 15.85 18.12
N VAL A 42 5.14 15.02 19.05
CA VAL A 42 4.46 13.76 19.42
C VAL A 42 3.04 13.99 19.92
N ASN A 43 2.80 14.99 20.78
CA ASN A 43 1.46 15.27 21.31
C ASN A 43 0.55 15.87 20.23
N ASP A 44 1.08 16.74 19.37
CA ASP A 44 0.34 17.30 18.25
C ASP A 44 -0.09 16.22 17.26
N LEU A 45 0.84 15.34 16.86
CA LEU A 45 0.57 14.19 16.00
C LEU A 45 -0.52 13.30 16.60
N ARG A 46 -0.38 12.96 17.88
CA ARG A 46 -1.33 12.13 18.60
C ARG A 46 -2.71 12.79 18.69
N GLY A 47 -2.76 14.07 19.01
CA GLY A 47 -3.98 14.86 19.11
C GLY A 47 -4.73 14.90 17.77
N GLN A 48 -4.04 15.28 16.69
CA GLN A 48 -4.62 15.33 15.35
C GLN A 48 -5.09 13.96 14.86
N TYR A 49 -4.33 12.90 15.17
CA TYR A 49 -4.72 11.54 14.82
C TYR A 49 -6.05 11.17 15.50
N PHE A 50 -6.14 11.31 16.82
CA PHE A 50 -7.35 10.94 17.56
C PHE A 50 -8.55 11.82 17.20
N GLU A 51 -8.34 13.10 16.92
CA GLU A 51 -9.40 13.99 16.44
C GLU A 51 -9.93 13.56 15.07
N ALA A 52 -9.05 13.22 14.14
CA ALA A 52 -9.47 12.74 12.82
C ALA A 52 -10.18 11.39 12.90
N VAL A 53 -9.70 10.47 13.75
CA VAL A 53 -10.36 9.19 13.98
C VAL A 53 -11.73 9.39 14.62
N ALA A 54 -11.86 10.28 15.61
CA ALA A 54 -13.15 10.60 16.21
C ALA A 54 -14.15 11.11 15.15
N ARG A 55 -13.73 12.06 14.30
CA ARG A 55 -14.56 12.55 13.19
C ARG A 55 -14.93 11.46 12.19
N HIS A 56 -14.01 10.56 11.88
CA HIS A 56 -14.30 9.43 11.00
C HIS A 56 -15.26 8.42 11.64
N LEU A 57 -15.19 8.20 12.96
CA LEU A 57 -16.14 7.34 13.67
C LEU A 57 -17.56 7.93 13.71
N GLU A 58 -17.68 9.26 13.76
CA GLU A 58 -18.98 9.96 13.67
C GLU A 58 -19.60 9.84 12.26
N ASN A 59 -18.78 9.82 11.21
CA ASN A 59 -19.22 9.65 9.83
C ASN A 59 -18.29 8.70 9.05
N PRO A 60 -18.44 7.37 9.23
CA PRO A 60 -17.54 6.40 8.64
C PRO A 60 -17.61 6.41 7.11
N SER A 61 -16.46 6.63 6.48
CA SER A 61 -16.32 6.50 5.03
C SER A 61 -15.75 5.12 4.67
N PRO A 62 -16.22 4.45 3.60
CA PRO A 62 -15.60 3.22 3.17
C PRO A 62 -14.17 3.46 2.68
N ILE A 63 -13.32 2.43 2.78
CA ILE A 63 -12.00 2.42 2.15
C ILE A 63 -12.15 2.71 0.66
N LYS A 64 -11.38 3.68 0.17
CA LYS A 64 -11.35 4.05 -1.24
C LYS A 64 -10.05 3.59 -1.87
N VAL A 65 -10.15 3.00 -3.05
CA VAL A 65 -9.01 2.68 -3.90
C VAL A 65 -9.12 3.52 -5.16
N GLY A 66 -8.08 4.26 -5.50
CA GLY A 66 -8.08 5.13 -6.68
C GLY A 66 -6.68 5.53 -7.10
N PRO A 67 -6.51 6.19 -8.26
CA PRO A 67 -5.22 6.70 -8.70
C PRO A 67 -4.63 7.61 -7.60
N ALA A 68 -3.31 7.54 -7.40
CA ALA A 68 -2.69 8.34 -6.37
C ALA A 68 -2.96 9.83 -6.61
N GLN A 69 -3.36 10.55 -5.57
CA GLN A 69 -3.55 11.98 -5.67
C GLN A 69 -2.20 12.65 -5.40
N ASP A 70 -1.47 13.00 -6.46
CA ASP A 70 -0.21 13.73 -6.32
C ASP A 70 -0.44 15.05 -5.57
N GLY A 71 -0.02 15.07 -4.31
CA GLY A 71 -0.04 16.25 -3.46
C GLY A 71 1.07 17.23 -3.86
N GLY A 72 0.93 17.88 -5.02
CA GLY A 72 1.83 18.98 -5.40
C GLY A 72 1.85 19.34 -6.89
N GLY A 73 1.00 20.29 -7.29
CA GLY A 73 1.09 21.00 -8.59
C GLY A 73 0.41 20.31 -9.77
N PRO A 74 0.06 21.04 -10.84
CA PRO A 74 -0.66 20.50 -11.99
C PRO A 74 0.30 19.67 -12.86
N GLY A 75 0.59 18.46 -12.40
CA GLY A 75 1.07 17.37 -13.25
C GLY A 75 -0.15 16.61 -13.75
N GLU A 76 -0.28 16.45 -15.06
CA GLU A 76 -1.35 15.73 -15.72
C GLU A 76 -1.33 14.24 -15.32
N GLY A 77 -2.02 13.91 -14.23
CA GLY A 77 -2.47 12.55 -13.92
C GLY A 77 -3.60 12.14 -14.87
N GLY A 78 -3.27 11.92 -16.13
CA GLY A 78 -4.19 11.34 -17.12
C GLY A 78 -4.34 9.82 -16.95
N PRO A 79 -5.43 9.22 -17.47
CA PRO A 79 -5.56 7.77 -17.57
C PRO A 79 -4.43 7.23 -18.47
N LEU A 80 -3.81 6.11 -18.07
CA LEU A 80 -2.85 5.28 -18.82
C LEU A 80 -2.28 5.93 -20.07
N VAL A 81 -1.08 6.50 -19.97
CA VAL A 81 -0.34 6.98 -21.15
C VAL A 81 -0.10 5.76 -22.05
N ALA A 82 -0.72 5.78 -23.23
CA ALA A 82 -0.46 4.80 -24.28
C ALA A 82 1.01 4.92 -24.70
N TYR A 83 1.65 3.76 -24.91
CA TYR A 83 3.05 3.63 -25.30
C TYR A 83 3.41 4.50 -26.53
N ASP A 84 4.55 5.19 -26.43
CA ASP A 84 5.38 5.52 -27.59
C ASP A 84 6.50 4.46 -27.64
N GLU A 85 6.63 3.78 -28.78
CA GLU A 85 7.57 2.69 -29.05
C GLU A 85 9.00 3.23 -29.24
N SER A 86 9.58 3.84 -28.21
CA SER A 86 10.98 4.29 -28.26
C SER A 86 11.78 3.75 -27.06
N ASP A 87 12.42 2.60 -27.26
CA ASP A 87 13.71 2.12 -26.73
C ASP A 87 14.16 2.47 -25.29
N ASP A 88 13.26 2.78 -24.36
CA ASP A 88 13.58 2.90 -22.94
C ASP A 88 13.15 1.64 -22.19
N GLU A 89 14.07 1.03 -21.42
CA GLU A 89 13.87 -0.19 -20.62
C GLU A 89 12.84 -0.02 -19.46
N GLY A 90 12.05 1.05 -19.46
CA GLY A 90 10.99 1.34 -18.50
C GLY A 90 9.62 1.03 -19.07
N GLY A 91 9.06 -0.13 -18.72
CA GLY A 91 7.66 -0.41 -19.05
C GLY A 91 6.67 0.35 -18.14
N PRO A 92 5.35 0.19 -18.34
CA PRO A 92 4.33 1.07 -17.83
C PRO A 92 4.32 1.07 -16.30
N GLY A 93 4.44 2.26 -15.74
CA GLY A 93 4.36 2.50 -14.32
C GLY A 93 3.09 3.26 -13.94
N GLY A 94 2.70 3.13 -12.68
CA GLY A 94 1.60 3.89 -12.12
C GLY A 94 1.57 3.80 -10.60
N SER A 95 0.61 4.51 -10.01
CA SER A 95 0.41 4.47 -8.57
C SER A 95 -1.07 4.56 -8.19
N THR A 96 -1.41 3.94 -7.07
CA THR A 96 -2.76 3.85 -6.53
C THR A 96 -2.71 4.08 -5.03
N ASP A 97 -3.64 4.86 -4.52
CA ASP A 97 -3.82 5.09 -3.10
C ASP A 97 -5.00 4.27 -2.56
N ILE A 98 -4.75 3.59 -1.45
CA ILE A 98 -5.77 2.93 -0.62
C ILE A 98 -5.99 3.83 0.60
N THR A 99 -7.06 4.62 0.57
CA THR A 99 -7.39 5.56 1.66
C THR A 99 -8.19 4.84 2.73
N ILE A 100 -7.64 4.75 3.94
CA ILE A 100 -8.25 4.10 5.10
C ILE A 100 -8.99 5.15 5.94
N ILE A 101 -8.28 6.19 6.39
CA ILE A 101 -8.85 7.38 7.01
C ILE A 101 -8.48 8.58 6.14
N PRO A 102 -9.46 9.27 5.51
CA PRO A 102 -9.18 10.39 4.64
C PRO A 102 -8.25 11.44 5.28
N GLY A 103 -7.15 11.76 4.59
CA GLY A 103 -6.16 12.75 5.01
C GLY A 103 -5.23 12.32 6.16
N VAL A 104 -5.39 11.11 6.71
CA VAL A 104 -4.62 10.66 7.87
C VAL A 104 -3.92 9.34 7.64
N VAL A 105 -4.62 8.32 7.15
CA VAL A 105 -4.05 6.99 6.94
C VAL A 105 -4.37 6.53 5.53
N ALA A 106 -3.32 6.32 4.74
CA ALA A 106 -3.42 5.72 3.43
C ALA A 106 -2.26 4.75 3.17
N ILE A 107 -2.39 3.96 2.10
CA ILE A 107 -1.31 3.11 1.59
C ILE A 107 -1.13 3.46 0.13
N LYS A 108 0.06 3.94 -0.23
CA LYS A 108 0.46 4.17 -1.62
C LYS A 108 1.02 2.87 -2.18
N VAL A 109 0.51 2.45 -3.33
CA VAL A 109 1.01 1.30 -4.10
C VAL A 109 1.55 1.83 -5.41
N GLU A 110 2.84 1.68 -5.63
CA GLU A 110 3.55 2.06 -6.84
C GLU A 110 3.92 0.78 -7.59
N TYR A 111 3.79 0.78 -8.90
CA TYR A 111 4.15 -0.38 -9.71
C TYR A 111 4.82 0.04 -11.01
N THR A 112 5.70 -0.83 -11.51
CA THR A 112 6.33 -0.73 -12.83
C THR A 112 6.33 -2.12 -13.45
N VAL A 113 5.84 -2.25 -14.68
CA VAL A 113 5.72 -3.53 -15.36
C VAL A 113 6.65 -3.59 -16.56
N GLN A 114 7.39 -4.68 -16.72
CA GLN A 114 8.13 -5.04 -17.92
C GLN A 114 7.37 -6.12 -18.69
N MET A 115 7.04 -5.86 -19.94
CA MET A 115 6.31 -6.79 -20.81
C MET A 115 7.25 -7.68 -21.62
N GLY A 116 6.77 -8.87 -21.96
CA GLY A 116 7.47 -9.87 -22.75
C GLY A 116 6.89 -11.27 -22.52
N ASP A 117 7.54 -12.30 -23.08
CA ASP A 117 7.12 -13.70 -22.85
C ASP A 117 7.16 -14.09 -21.36
N ASP A 118 8.08 -13.46 -20.61
CA ASP A 118 8.22 -13.55 -19.15
C ASP A 118 8.06 -12.17 -18.53
N TRP A 119 6.82 -11.72 -18.40
CA TRP A 119 6.51 -10.44 -17.76
C TRP A 119 7.00 -10.39 -16.31
N LYS A 120 7.42 -9.20 -15.88
CA LYS A 120 7.78 -8.89 -14.48
C LYS A 120 7.14 -7.59 -14.05
N ALA A 121 6.74 -7.49 -12.80
CA ALA A 121 6.28 -6.24 -12.23
C ALA A 121 6.96 -5.96 -10.89
N SER A 122 7.60 -4.81 -10.75
CA SER A 122 8.05 -4.31 -9.46
C SER A 122 6.89 -3.58 -8.80
N VAL A 123 6.60 -3.92 -7.54
CA VAL A 123 5.53 -3.31 -6.74
C VAL A 123 6.15 -2.79 -5.46
N THR A 124 5.96 -1.51 -5.16
CA THR A 124 6.38 -0.88 -3.91
C THR A 124 5.15 -0.40 -3.14
N VAL A 125 5.07 -0.78 -1.87
CA VAL A 125 3.97 -0.42 -0.97
C VAL A 125 4.50 0.44 0.15
N THR A 126 3.91 1.63 0.30
CA THR A 126 4.32 2.65 1.26
C THR A 126 3.11 3.10 2.07
N PRO A 127 2.97 2.68 3.34
CA PRO A 127 2.00 3.29 4.23
C PRO A 127 2.33 4.77 4.44
N THR A 128 1.30 5.61 4.48
CA THR A 128 1.44 7.04 4.72
C THR A 128 0.59 7.48 5.91
N ILE A 129 1.17 8.37 6.73
CA ILE A 129 0.50 8.99 7.87
C ILE A 129 0.56 10.50 7.66
N PHE A 130 -0.61 11.15 7.59
CA PHE A 130 -0.76 12.55 7.19
C PHE A 130 0.01 12.88 5.90
N GLY A 131 -0.03 11.97 4.91
CA GLY A 131 0.69 12.09 3.64
C GLY A 131 2.19 11.76 3.70
N ASN A 132 2.76 11.50 4.88
CA ASN A 132 4.19 11.17 5.01
C ASN A 132 4.40 9.66 4.98
N GLY A 133 5.29 9.17 4.11
CA GLY A 133 5.66 7.76 4.04
C GLY A 133 6.39 7.28 5.30
N VAL A 134 5.92 6.17 5.89
CA VAL A 134 6.43 5.63 7.17
C VAL A 134 7.20 4.32 7.02
N GLY A 135 7.70 4.06 5.81
CA GLY A 135 8.42 2.86 5.42
C GLY A 135 7.85 2.28 4.14
N SER A 136 8.68 1.58 3.36
CA SER A 136 8.27 1.00 2.09
C SER A 136 8.77 -0.44 2.00
N SER A 137 8.01 -1.28 1.31
CA SER A 137 8.40 -2.65 0.97
C SER A 137 8.23 -2.85 -0.53
N SER A 138 9.24 -3.43 -1.17
CA SER A 138 9.27 -3.62 -2.62
C SER A 138 9.38 -5.11 -2.96
N PHE A 139 8.65 -5.52 -3.99
CA PHE A 139 8.51 -6.92 -4.38
C PHE A 139 8.43 -7.06 -5.89
N GLU A 140 8.85 -8.22 -6.40
CA GLU A 140 8.72 -8.55 -7.81
C GLU A 140 7.62 -9.61 -8.00
N LEU A 141 6.68 -9.31 -8.88
CA LEU A 141 5.70 -10.23 -9.41
C LEU A 141 6.16 -10.74 -10.77
N SER A 142 5.78 -11.97 -11.10
CA SER A 142 6.09 -12.59 -12.39
C SER A 142 5.02 -13.61 -12.75
N ARG A 143 5.16 -14.24 -13.91
CA ARG A 143 4.23 -15.29 -14.35
C ARG A 143 4.04 -16.44 -13.36
N THR A 144 5.08 -16.81 -12.61
CA THR A 144 5.02 -17.88 -11.60
C THR A 144 4.51 -17.41 -10.25
N HIS A 145 4.61 -16.09 -9.98
CA HIS A 145 4.20 -15.46 -8.74
C HIS A 145 3.45 -14.17 -9.08
N ALA A 146 2.22 -14.32 -9.58
CA ALA A 146 1.43 -13.21 -10.09
C ALA A 146 0.77 -12.36 -8.99
N THR A 147 0.77 -12.87 -7.75
CA THR A 147 0.17 -12.27 -6.57
C THR A 147 1.12 -12.30 -5.39
N ILE A 148 1.02 -11.31 -4.52
CA ILE A 148 1.74 -11.25 -3.25
C ILE A 148 0.81 -10.80 -2.12
N ASP A 149 1.02 -11.38 -0.95
CA ASP A 149 0.38 -10.98 0.29
C ASP A 149 1.34 -10.15 1.14
N LEU A 150 0.88 -8.97 1.56
CA LEU A 150 1.63 -8.00 2.33
C LEU A 150 0.89 -7.67 3.62
N HIS A 151 1.65 -7.51 4.69
CA HIS A 151 1.12 -7.23 6.03
C HIS A 151 1.70 -5.93 6.60
N PRO A 152 1.57 -4.77 5.92
CA PRO A 152 2.11 -3.52 6.45
C PRO A 152 1.43 -3.17 7.78
N SER A 153 2.24 -2.82 8.78
CA SER A 153 1.76 -2.42 10.10
C SER A 153 2.57 -1.26 10.67
N VAL A 154 1.85 -0.31 11.26
CA VAL A 154 2.36 0.81 12.05
C VAL A 154 1.44 1.00 13.28
N VAL A 155 1.86 1.85 14.22
CA VAL A 155 1.20 2.09 15.53
C VAL A 155 -0.31 2.23 15.46
N VAL A 156 -0.77 2.93 14.43
CA VAL A 156 -2.14 3.41 14.31
C VAL A 156 -2.90 2.73 13.18
N ALA A 157 -2.23 1.94 12.34
CA ALA A 157 -2.80 1.34 11.17
C ALA A 157 -2.09 0.05 10.79
N LYS A 158 -2.84 -0.96 10.37
CA LYS A 158 -2.30 -2.20 9.82
C LYS A 158 -3.17 -2.66 8.66
N ALA A 159 -2.63 -3.40 7.73
CA ALA A 159 -3.42 -4.00 6.67
C ALA A 159 -2.87 -5.37 6.29
N ASP A 160 -3.78 -6.23 5.86
CA ASP A 160 -3.50 -7.45 5.12
C ASP A 160 -3.92 -7.17 3.68
N LEU A 161 -2.95 -7.14 2.76
CA LEU A 161 -3.13 -6.77 1.36
C LEU A 161 -2.75 -7.93 0.46
N THR A 162 -3.61 -8.29 -0.47
CA THR A 162 -3.28 -9.14 -1.61
C THR A 162 -3.22 -8.25 -2.84
N ILE A 163 -2.05 -8.14 -3.46
CA ILE A 163 -1.80 -7.37 -4.67
C ILE A 163 -1.37 -8.32 -5.77
N GLY A 164 -1.88 -8.14 -6.98
CA GLY A 164 -1.36 -8.90 -8.11
C GLY A 164 -2.06 -8.69 -9.42
N PHE A 165 -1.65 -9.50 -10.39
CA PHE A 165 -2.22 -9.58 -11.72
C PHE A 165 -3.02 -10.87 -11.86
N SER A 166 -4.19 -10.78 -12.49
CA SER A 166 -5.08 -11.93 -12.66
C SER A 166 -5.74 -11.95 -14.04
N GLY A 167 -6.17 -13.15 -14.45
CA GLY A 167 -6.85 -13.38 -15.72
C GLY A 167 -5.93 -13.35 -16.94
N GLU A 168 -6.50 -13.71 -18.09
CA GLU A 168 -5.78 -13.75 -19.37
C GLU A 168 -5.27 -12.38 -19.82
N LYS A 169 -5.95 -11.31 -19.39
CA LYS A 169 -5.59 -9.93 -19.72
C LYS A 169 -4.55 -9.31 -18.78
N LEU A 170 -4.05 -10.08 -17.79
CA LEU A 170 -3.17 -9.60 -16.73
C LEU A 170 -3.71 -8.30 -16.11
N CYS A 171 -4.88 -8.39 -15.49
CA CYS A 171 -5.53 -7.27 -14.84
C CYS A 171 -5.01 -7.11 -13.41
N PHE A 172 -4.51 -5.93 -13.11
CA PHE A 172 -4.05 -5.56 -11.78
C PHE A 172 -5.22 -5.39 -10.82
N GLY A 173 -5.05 -5.88 -9.60
CA GLY A 173 -6.01 -5.71 -8.52
C GLY A 173 -5.33 -5.66 -7.17
N VAL A 174 -6.03 -5.03 -6.23
CA VAL A 174 -5.69 -5.04 -4.81
C VAL A 174 -6.93 -5.36 -3.99
N SER A 175 -6.77 -6.22 -3.01
CA SER A 175 -7.84 -6.56 -2.07
C SER A 175 -7.26 -6.84 -0.70
N GLY A 176 -8.12 -6.87 0.31
CA GLY A 176 -7.67 -7.20 1.65
C GLY A 176 -8.52 -6.60 2.75
N GLN A 177 -7.89 -6.40 3.90
CA GLN A 177 -8.47 -5.77 5.07
C GLN A 177 -7.50 -4.74 5.63
N ALA A 178 -7.97 -3.51 5.86
CA ALA A 178 -7.20 -2.53 6.58
C ALA A 178 -7.87 -2.23 7.92
N CYS A 179 -7.05 -2.02 8.93
CA CYS A 179 -7.47 -1.65 10.27
C CYS A 179 -6.80 -0.35 10.71
N TYR A 180 -7.52 0.44 11.50
CA TYR A 180 -6.99 1.61 12.18
C TYR A 180 -7.34 1.58 13.67
N LEU A 181 -6.59 2.33 14.46
CA LEU A 181 -6.75 2.38 15.90
C LEU A 181 -7.69 3.53 16.33
N GLY A 182 -8.91 3.20 16.76
CA GLY A 182 -9.82 4.12 17.45
C GLY A 182 -9.96 3.77 18.93
N PHE A 183 -11.18 3.49 19.39
CA PHE A 183 -11.47 2.88 20.72
C PHE A 183 -11.16 1.36 20.76
N GLY A 184 -10.14 0.94 20.02
CA GLY A 184 -9.89 -0.43 19.59
C GLY A 184 -9.61 -0.50 18.10
N TRP A 185 -9.16 -1.66 17.61
CA TRP A 185 -8.93 -1.87 16.19
C TRP A 185 -10.27 -1.90 15.44
N GLN A 186 -10.43 -0.97 14.50
CA GLN A 186 -11.54 -0.93 13.55
C GLN A 186 -11.03 -1.43 12.22
N CYS A 187 -11.65 -2.48 11.67
CA CYS A 187 -11.19 -3.12 10.45
C CYS A 187 -12.26 -3.08 9.37
N GLN A 188 -11.85 -2.82 8.13
CA GLN A 188 -12.72 -2.85 6.97
C GLN A 188 -12.05 -3.61 5.83
N SER A 189 -12.81 -4.53 5.24
CA SER A 189 -12.39 -5.24 4.03
C SER A 189 -12.68 -4.41 2.79
N PHE A 190 -11.84 -4.56 1.77
CA PHE A 190 -11.99 -3.89 0.48
C PHE A 190 -11.49 -4.80 -0.64
N SER A 191 -11.98 -4.56 -1.85
CA SER A 191 -11.54 -5.25 -3.05
C SER A 191 -11.70 -4.30 -4.24
N ALA A 192 -10.61 -4.10 -4.96
CA ALA A 192 -10.52 -3.31 -6.16
C ALA A 192 -9.81 -4.16 -7.22
N ASN A 193 -10.61 -4.93 -7.95
CA ASN A 193 -10.14 -5.77 -9.04
C ASN A 193 -10.21 -4.99 -10.36
N ASN A 194 -9.36 -5.35 -11.32
CA ASN A 194 -9.36 -4.77 -12.66
C ASN A 194 -9.16 -3.25 -12.66
N LEU A 195 -8.24 -2.75 -11.81
CA LEU A 195 -7.87 -1.33 -11.80
C LEU A 195 -7.32 -0.89 -13.17
N PHE A 196 -6.52 -1.76 -13.79
CA PHE A 196 -6.11 -1.68 -15.18
C PHE A 196 -5.73 -3.08 -15.68
N CYS A 197 -5.66 -3.27 -17.00
CA CYS A 197 -5.21 -4.50 -17.62
C CYS A 197 -4.08 -4.20 -18.59
N LEU A 198 -3.12 -5.13 -18.67
CA LEU A 198 -1.91 -4.96 -19.47
C LEU A 198 -2.08 -5.45 -20.90
N LEU A 199 -3.01 -6.37 -21.11
CA LEU A 199 -3.32 -6.93 -22.42
C LEU A 199 -4.76 -6.53 -22.83
N PRO A 200 -5.00 -6.33 -24.14
CA PRO A 200 -6.29 -5.86 -24.68
C PRO A 200 -7.46 -6.85 -24.49
#